data_AF-A0A7C5XD86-F1
#
_entry.id   AF-A0A7C5XD86-F1
#
_cell.length_a   1.000
_cell.length_b   1.000
_cell.length_c   1.000
_cell.angle_alpha   90.00
_cell.angle_beta   90.00
_cell.angle_gamma   90.00
#
_symmetry.space_group_name_H-M   'P 1'
#
loop_
_entity.id
_entity.type
_entity.pdbx_description
1 polymer ?
#
loop_
_entity_poly.entity_id
_entity_poly.type
_entity_poly.pdbx_seq_one_letter_code
_entity_poly.pdbx_strand_id
1 'polypeptide(L)'
;MDAVLKELMQHWRHFVDTDIAKAYRGEVVKFERWVREMGLSLLALRAQEAAEKGNPVARDYPSEYIKGLIRRGQAKILVNMFAAYLVHRGLATQYWLIKNKFVAGGESIATWLRLLKKI
;
A
#
# COMPACT_ATOMS: atom_id res chain seq x y z
N MET A 1 -15.97 5.94 -0.50
CA MET A 1 -14.50 5.88 -0.39
C MET A 1 -14.05 5.58 1.04
N ASP A 2 -14.68 6.14 2.07
CA ASP A 2 -14.36 5.83 3.48
C ASP A 2 -14.42 4.35 3.85
N ALA A 3 -15.33 3.58 3.24
CA ALA A 3 -15.41 2.14 3.43
C ALA A 3 -14.13 1.40 2.98
N VAL A 4 -13.45 1.89 1.94
CA VAL A 4 -12.18 1.32 1.45
C VAL A 4 -11.06 1.59 2.44
N LEU A 5 -10.96 2.83 2.93
CA LEU A 5 -9.97 3.18 3.95
C LEU A 5 -10.22 2.39 5.23
N LYS A 6 -11.48 2.25 5.65
CA LYS A 6 -11.86 1.42 6.80
C LYS A 6 -11.43 -0.04 6.60
N GLU A 7 -11.65 -0.63 5.43
CA GLU A 7 -11.20 -1.99 5.09
C GLU A 7 -9.68 -2.11 5.21
N LEU A 8 -8.92 -1.16 4.66
CA LEU A 8 -7.46 -1.15 4.76
C LEU A 8 -6.99 -1.09 6.21
N MET A 9 -7.60 -0.20 7.01
CA MET A 9 -7.21 0.05 8.39
C MET A 9 -7.56 -1.10 9.35
N GLN A 10 -8.47 -2.01 8.98
CA GLN A 10 -8.69 -3.25 9.76
C GLN A 10 -7.43 -4.11 9.85
N HIS A 11 -6.52 -4.02 8.87
CA HIS A 11 -5.26 -4.74 8.87
C HIS A 11 -4.12 -3.99 9.58
N TRP A 12 -4.38 -2.81 10.14
CA TRP A 12 -3.35 -1.97 10.76
C TRP A 12 -2.63 -2.66 11.93
N ARG A 13 -3.38 -3.31 12.83
CA ARG A 13 -2.80 -4.04 13.98
C ARG A 13 -1.78 -5.08 13.52
N HIS A 14 -2.14 -5.88 12.52
CA HIS A 14 -1.26 -6.89 11.93
C HIS A 14 -0.04 -6.27 11.25
N PHE A 15 -0.17 -5.09 10.64
CA PHE A 15 0.95 -4.35 10.06
C PHE A 15 1.93 -3.86 11.13
N VAL A 16 1.44 -3.30 12.24
CA VAL A 16 2.30 -2.78 13.33
C VAL A 16 3.18 -3.89 13.96
N ASP A 17 2.71 -5.14 13.92
CA ASP A 17 3.44 -6.30 14.43
C ASP A 17 4.52 -6.83 13.46
N THR A 18 4.62 -6.29 12.24
CA THR A 18 5.62 -6.72 11.23
C THR A 18 7.02 -6.20 11.53
N ASP A 19 8.03 -6.90 11.00
CA ASP A 19 9.44 -6.56 11.22
C ASP A 19 9.79 -5.15 10.69
N ILE A 20 9.23 -4.75 9.54
CA ILE A 20 9.46 -3.39 9.00
C ILE A 20 8.86 -2.31 9.90
N ALA A 21 7.66 -2.53 10.45
CA ALA A 21 7.01 -1.57 11.34
C ALA A 21 7.77 -1.45 12.66
N LYS A 22 8.33 -2.55 13.17
CA LYS A 22 9.20 -2.55 14.35
C LYS A 22 10.52 -1.84 14.09
N ALA A 23 11.16 -2.12 12.95
CA ALA A 23 12.43 -1.50 12.55
C ALA A 23 12.31 0.02 12.34
N TYR A 24 11.16 0.49 11.87
CA TYR A 24 10.88 1.91 11.60
C TYR A 24 9.75 2.46 12.50
N ARG A 25 9.73 2.08 13.79
CA ARG A 25 8.64 2.46 14.72
C ARG A 25 8.37 3.97 14.75
N GLY A 26 9.41 4.80 14.65
CA GLY A 26 9.27 6.27 14.63
C GLY A 26 8.50 6.82 13.42
N GLU A 27 8.37 6.04 12.35
CA GLU A 27 7.68 6.43 11.12
C GLU A 27 6.24 5.89 11.06
N VAL A 28 5.85 4.94 11.90
CA VAL A 28 4.52 4.30 11.85
C VAL A 28 3.38 5.31 12.01
N VAL A 29 3.51 6.26 12.95
CA VAL A 29 2.48 7.29 13.18
C VAL A 29 2.38 8.26 12.00
N LYS A 30 3.52 8.62 11.38
CA LYS A 30 3.56 9.49 10.20
C LYS A 30 2.95 8.78 9.00
N PHE A 31 3.26 7.49 8.84
CA PHE A 31 2.67 6.64 7.82
C PHE A 31 1.16 6.50 7.99
N GLU A 32 0.63 6.40 9.21
CA GLU A 32 -0.81 6.33 9.42
C GLU A 32 -1.52 7.57 8.87
N ARG A 33 -1.02 8.76 9.20
CA ARG A 33 -1.56 10.03 8.70
C ARG A 33 -1.47 10.08 7.18
N TRP A 34 -0.30 9.73 6.66
CA TRP A 34 -0.07 9.67 5.22
C TRP A 34 -1.02 8.68 4.51
N VAL A 35 -1.33 7.51 5.08
CA VAL A 35 -2.30 6.56 4.51
C VAL A 35 -3.71 7.17 4.47
N ARG A 36 -4.10 7.94 5.49
CA ARG A 36 -5.39 8.61 5.52
C ARG A 36 -5.50 9.71 4.46
N GLU A 37 -4.39 10.39 4.17
CA GLU A 37 -4.32 11.46 3.18
C GLU A 37 -4.17 10.92 1.74
N MET A 38 -3.30 9.94 1.54
CA MET A 38 -2.82 9.51 0.22
C MET A 38 -3.29 8.11 -0.18
N GLY A 39 -3.67 7.27 0.78
CA GLY A 39 -3.96 5.86 0.54
C GLY A 39 -5.12 5.65 -0.44
N LEU A 40 -6.16 6.47 -0.35
CA LEU A 40 -7.29 6.42 -1.28
C LEU A 40 -6.88 6.79 -2.71
N SER A 41 -6.06 7.83 -2.88
CA SER A 41 -5.55 8.25 -4.19
C SER A 41 -4.67 7.16 -4.83
N LEU A 42 -3.80 6.54 -4.05
CA LEU A 42 -2.96 5.43 -4.53
C LEU A 42 -3.78 4.21 -4.94
N LEU A 43 -4.79 3.85 -4.15
CA LEU A 43 -5.67 2.72 -4.47
C LEU A 43 -6.54 3.02 -5.70
N ALA A 44 -6.99 4.26 -5.86
CA ALA A 44 -7.73 4.69 -7.06
C ALA A 44 -6.84 4.61 -8.31
N LEU A 45 -5.60 5.12 -8.26
CA LEU A 45 -4.65 4.97 -9.37
C LEU A 45 -4.36 3.49 -9.67
N ARG A 46 -4.28 2.64 -8.64
CA ARG A 46 -4.09 1.20 -8.84
C ARG A 46 -5.28 0.55 -9.56
N ALA A 47 -6.51 0.95 -9.23
CA ALA A 47 -7.71 0.49 -9.91
C ALA A 47 -7.76 0.99 -11.36
N GLN A 48 -7.44 2.27 -11.59
CA GLN A 48 -7.37 2.84 -12.94
C GLN A 48 -6.41 2.06 -13.84
N GLU A 49 -5.20 1.76 -13.37
CA GLU A 49 -4.24 0.98 -14.17
C GLU A 49 -4.69 -0.45 -14.46
N ALA A 50 -5.46 -1.06 -13.54
CA ALA A 50 -6.07 -2.35 -13.82
C ALA A 50 -7.16 -2.23 -14.89
N ALA A 51 -7.97 -1.16 -14.86
CA ALA A 51 -8.99 -0.89 -15.85
C ALA A 51 -8.37 -0.66 -17.24
N GLU A 52 -7.30 0.12 -17.32
CA GLU A 52 -6.52 0.36 -18.55
C GLU A 52 -5.93 -0.93 -19.14
N LYS A 53 -5.61 -1.90 -18.27
CA LYS A 53 -5.15 -3.24 -18.67
C LYS A 53 -6.30 -4.22 -18.97
N GLY A 54 -7.54 -3.73 -19.03
CA GLY A 54 -8.71 -4.52 -19.40
C GLY A 54 -9.37 -5.29 -18.25
N ASN A 55 -9.10 -4.95 -16.98
CA ASN A 55 -9.82 -5.57 -15.87
C ASN A 55 -11.26 -5.01 -15.77
N PRO A 56 -12.31 -5.82 -16.01
CA PRO A 56 -13.67 -5.33 -16.04
C PRO A 56 -14.16 -4.87 -14.67
N VAL A 57 -13.74 -5.54 -13.59
CA VAL A 57 -14.12 -5.16 -12.21
C VAL A 57 -13.49 -3.83 -11.84
N ALA A 58 -12.24 -3.58 -12.25
CA ALA A 58 -11.58 -2.31 -11.98
C ALA A 58 -12.20 -1.14 -12.77
N ARG A 59 -12.68 -1.40 -14.00
CA ARG A 59 -13.35 -0.41 -14.85
C ARG A 59 -14.76 -0.09 -14.35
N ASP A 60 -15.56 -1.13 -14.13
CA ASP A 60 -17.00 -1.01 -13.89
C ASP A 60 -17.31 -0.87 -12.38
N TYR A 61 -16.44 -1.40 -11.51
CA TYR A 61 -16.61 -1.44 -10.04
C TYR A 61 -15.31 -1.17 -9.26
N PRO A 62 -14.65 -0.01 -9.44
CA PRO A 62 -13.31 0.26 -8.91
C PRO A 62 -13.21 0.10 -7.38
N SER A 63 -14.26 0.46 -6.63
CA SER A 63 -14.29 0.27 -5.17
C SER A 63 -14.28 -1.20 -4.76
N GLU A 64 -15.00 -2.07 -5.48
CA GLU A 64 -15.03 -3.52 -5.19
C GLU A 64 -13.72 -4.20 -5.63
N TYR A 65 -13.13 -3.74 -6.74
CA TYR A 65 -11.78 -4.15 -7.12
C TYR A 65 -10.78 -3.86 -5.99
N ILE A 66 -10.80 -2.65 -5.45
CA ILE A 66 -9.90 -2.22 -4.38
C ILE A 66 -10.16 -3.03 -3.09
N LYS A 67 -11.41 -3.20 -2.67
CA LYS A 67 -11.73 -4.05 -1.51
C LYS A 67 -11.23 -5.47 -1.70
N GLY A 68 -11.40 -6.04 -2.89
CA GLY A 68 -10.88 -7.35 -3.24
C GLY A 68 -9.36 -7.42 -3.17
N LEU A 69 -8.65 -6.38 -3.63
CA LEU A 69 -7.20 -6.25 -3.50
C LEU A 69 -6.78 -6.24 -2.02
N ILE A 70 -7.45 -5.44 -1.19
CA ILE A 70 -7.19 -5.34 0.25
C ILE A 70 -7.43 -6.67 0.94
N ARG A 71 -8.57 -7.34 0.69
CA ARG A 71 -8.89 -8.62 1.34
C ARG A 71 -7.88 -9.73 1.03
N ARG A 72 -7.40 -9.79 -0.22
CA ARG A 72 -6.39 -10.77 -0.63
C ARG A 72 -4.99 -10.44 -0.10
N GLY A 73 -4.63 -9.17 -0.09
CA GLY A 73 -3.31 -8.73 0.36
C GLY A 73 -3.19 -8.57 1.88
N GLN A 74 -4.29 -8.30 2.58
CA GLN A 74 -4.36 -8.04 4.02
C GLN A 74 -3.29 -7.03 4.45
N ALA A 75 -2.58 -7.30 5.55
CA ALA A 75 -1.48 -6.46 6.05
C ALA A 75 -0.33 -6.31 5.06
N LYS A 76 -0.17 -7.21 4.08
CA LYS A 76 0.91 -7.13 3.07
C LYS A 76 0.80 -5.89 2.20
N ILE A 77 -0.43 -5.39 1.97
CA ILE A 77 -0.66 -4.11 1.29
C ILE A 77 -0.01 -2.99 2.08
N LEU A 78 -0.29 -2.90 3.39
CA LEU A 78 0.30 -1.89 4.26
C LEU A 78 1.81 -2.02 4.37
N VAL A 79 2.35 -3.26 4.43
CA VAL A 79 3.80 -3.50 4.42
C VAL A 79 4.45 -2.91 3.17
N ASN A 80 3.94 -3.23 1.99
CA ASN A 80 4.54 -2.77 0.74
C ASN A 80 4.27 -1.28 0.46
N MET A 81 3.15 -0.73 0.92
CA MET A 81 2.90 0.71 0.91
C MET A 81 3.85 1.45 1.87
N PHE A 82 4.10 0.91 3.06
CA PHE A 82 5.03 1.50 4.02
C PHE A 82 6.46 1.46 3.50
N ALA A 83 6.86 0.33 2.91
CA ALA A 83 8.15 0.19 2.24
C ALA A 83 8.33 1.25 1.13
N ALA A 84 7.29 1.48 0.31
CA ALA A 84 7.31 2.51 -0.72
C ALA A 84 7.33 3.93 -0.12
N TYR A 85 6.58 4.17 0.96
CA TYR A 85 6.63 5.42 1.73
C TYR A 85 8.06 5.72 2.22
N LEU A 86 8.73 4.74 2.85
CA LEU A 86 10.10 4.91 3.35
C LEU A 86 11.08 5.28 2.24
N VAL A 87 10.95 4.65 1.07
CA VAL A 87 11.76 4.97 -0.11
C VAL A 87 11.45 6.36 -0.64
N HIS A 88 10.17 6.72 -0.76
CA HIS A 88 9.75 8.04 -1.21
C HIS A 88 10.23 9.16 -0.28
N ARG A 89 10.36 8.87 1.02
CA ARG A 89 10.90 9.81 2.04
C ARG A 89 12.43 9.79 2.14
N GLY A 90 13.13 8.99 1.34
CA GLY A 90 14.60 8.88 1.37
C GLY A 90 15.17 8.18 2.60
N LEU A 91 14.35 7.46 3.37
CA LEU A 91 14.75 6.79 4.62
C LEU A 91 15.33 5.39 4.40
N ALA A 92 15.05 4.80 3.23
CA ALA A 92 15.59 3.52 2.82
C ALA A 92 15.65 3.45 1.30
N THR A 93 16.46 2.54 0.76
CA THR A 93 16.41 2.21 -0.67
C THR A 93 15.55 0.98 -0.91
N GLN A 94 14.93 0.87 -2.09
CA GLN A 94 14.16 -0.31 -2.48
C GLN A 94 15.02 -1.59 -2.38
N TYR A 95 16.28 -1.53 -2.81
CA TYR A 95 17.22 -2.64 -2.71
C TYR A 95 17.44 -3.08 -1.27
N TRP A 96 17.67 -2.12 -0.35
CA TRP A 96 17.90 -2.44 1.05
C TRP A 96 16.69 -3.11 1.70
N LEU A 97 15.48 -2.63 1.42
CA LEU A 97 14.25 -3.23 1.95
C LEU A 97 14.02 -4.65 1.43
N ILE A 98 14.29 -4.90 0.15
CA ILE A 98 14.18 -6.25 -0.44
C ILE A 98 15.23 -7.18 0.18
N LYS A 99 16.49 -6.75 0.24
CA LYS A 99 17.61 -7.54 0.78
C LYS A 99 17.36 -7.96 2.23
N ASN A 100 16.79 -7.06 3.03
CA ASN A 100 16.48 -7.32 4.45
C ASN A 100 15.08 -7.90 4.68
N LYS A 101 14.38 -8.36 3.63
CA LYS A 101 13.05 -8.97 3.72
C LYS A 101 11.98 -8.08 4.37
N PHE A 102 12.10 -6.76 4.24
CA PHE A 102 11.11 -5.77 4.67
C PHE A 102 10.03 -5.51 3.60
N VAL A 103 9.76 -6.49 2.76
CA VAL A 103 8.68 -6.45 1.77
C VAL A 103 7.88 -7.73 1.88
N ALA A 104 6.61 -7.67 1.53
CA ALA A 104 5.71 -8.81 1.54
C ALA A 104 5.37 -9.27 0.11
N GLY A 105 4.94 -10.52 -0.02
CA GLY A 105 4.31 -11.00 -1.26
C GLY A 105 2.97 -10.29 -1.52
N GLY A 106 2.48 -10.35 -2.77
CA GLY A 106 1.25 -9.67 -3.20
C GLY A 106 1.54 -8.41 -4.02
N GLU A 107 0.82 -7.33 -3.78
CA GLU A 107 1.01 -6.07 -4.54
C GLU A 107 2.37 -5.46 -4.20
N SER A 108 3.29 -5.48 -5.17
CA SER A 108 4.71 -5.22 -4.95
C SER A 108 5.02 -3.78 -4.52
N ILE A 109 6.15 -3.59 -3.82
CA ILE A 109 6.70 -2.25 -3.55
C ILE A 109 6.89 -1.43 -4.85
N ALA A 110 7.29 -2.08 -5.94
CA ALA A 110 7.51 -1.44 -7.24
C ALA A 110 6.20 -0.86 -7.80
N THR A 111 5.07 -1.52 -7.57
CA THR A 111 3.76 -0.97 -7.94
C THR A 111 3.53 0.34 -7.21
N TRP A 112 3.62 0.36 -5.88
CA TRP A 112 3.33 1.54 -5.07
C TRP A 112 4.29 2.70 -5.37
N LEU A 113 5.59 2.42 -5.57
CA LEU A 113 6.56 3.43 -5.98
C LEU A 113 6.23 4.06 -7.33
N ARG A 114 5.78 3.26 -8.29
CA ARG A 114 5.38 3.76 -9.61
C ARG A 114 4.12 4.60 -9.53
N LEU A 115 3.15 4.21 -8.70
CA LEU A 115 1.94 5.00 -8.45
C LEU A 115 2.26 6.32 -7.73
N LEU A 116 3.19 6.30 -6.78
CA LEU A 116 3.64 7.50 -6.08
C LEU A 116 4.30 8.53 -6.99
N LYS A 117 4.91 8.11 -8.10
CA LYS A 117 5.47 9.03 -9.11
C LYS A 117 4.40 9.73 -9.95
N LYS A 118 3.14 9.30 -9.86
CA LYS A 118 2.01 9.89 -10.58
C LYS A 118 1.25 10.92 -9.73
N ILE A 119 1.62 11.08 -8.46
CA ILE A 119 1.07 12.06 -7.54
C ILE A 119 2.13 13.13 -7.31
#